data_AF-A0A3C0NR07-F1
#
_entry.id   AF-A0A3C0NR07-F1
#
_cell.length_a   1.000
_cell.length_b   1.000
_cell.length_c   1.000
_cell.angle_alpha   90.00
_cell.angle_beta   90.00
_cell.angle_gamma   90.00
#
_symmetry.space_group_name_H-M   'P 1'
#
loop_
_entity.id
_entity.type
_entity.pdbx_description
1 polymer ?
#
loop_
_entity_poly.entity_id
_entity_poly.type
_entity_poly.pdbx_seq_one_letter_code
_entity_poly.pdbx_strand_id
1 'polypeptide(L)' 'AGPIKTLAASGIADFDKMIGFNERHAALRRNVTIEEVGNAAAFLCSDLASGITGEITYVDGGMNITAAGQID' A
#
# COMPACT_ATOMS: atom_id res chain seq x y z
N ALA A 1 3.45 2.11 -0.83
CA ALA A 1 2.10 1.56 -1.06
C ALA A 1 2.00 0.17 -0.44
N GLY A 2 0.79 -0.30 -0.16
CA GLY A 2 0.54 -1.68 0.29
C GLY A 2 0.78 -2.71 -0.84
N PRO A 3 0.78 -4.01 -0.53
CA PRO A 3 1.04 -5.06 -1.51
C PRO A 3 -0.05 -5.14 -2.59
N ILE A 4 0.36 -5.20 -3.85
CA ILE A 4 -0.51 -5.32 -5.04
C ILE A 4 0.02 -6.44 -5.94
N LYS A 5 -0.87 -7.30 -6.45
CA LYS A 5 -0.51 -8.35 -7.42
C LYS A 5 -0.10 -7.71 -8.75
N THR A 6 1.20 -7.76 -9.05
CA THR A 6 1.80 -7.28 -10.30
C THR A 6 2.70 -8.37 -10.90
N LEU A 7 3.20 -8.17 -12.12
CA LEU A 7 4.23 -9.06 -12.70
C LEU A 7 5.53 -9.07 -11.89
N ALA A 8 5.90 -7.95 -11.25
CA ALA A 8 7.07 -7.94 -10.38
C ALA A 8 6.84 -8.76 -9.10
N ALA A 9 5.61 -8.76 -8.59
CA ALA A 9 5.25 -9.51 -7.40
C ALA A 9 5.25 -11.03 -7.59
N SER A 10 5.07 -11.53 -8.82
CA SER A 10 5.04 -12.99 -9.08
C SER A 10 6.39 -13.68 -8.84
N GLY A 11 7.49 -12.91 -8.79
CA GLY A 11 8.81 -13.42 -8.44
C GLY A 11 9.08 -13.55 -6.94
N ILE A 12 8.16 -13.08 -6.08
CA ILE A 12 8.32 -13.11 -4.62
C ILE A 12 7.65 -14.38 -4.09
N ALA A 13 8.44 -15.24 -3.44
CA ALA A 13 7.92 -16.43 -2.76
C ALA A 13 6.88 -16.05 -1.71
N ASP A 14 5.80 -16.83 -1.60
CA ASP A 14 4.72 -16.62 -0.61
C ASP A 14 4.01 -15.25 -0.67
N PHE A 15 4.05 -14.56 -1.82
CA PHE A 15 3.41 -13.24 -1.97
C PHE A 15 1.90 -13.26 -1.66
N ASP A 16 1.21 -14.36 -1.96
CA ASP A 16 -0.21 -14.52 -1.62
C ASP A 16 -0.46 -14.49 -0.10
N LYS A 17 0.45 -15.05 0.70
CA LYS A 17 0.37 -14.99 2.17
C LYS A 17 0.54 -13.56 2.66
N MET A 18 1.47 -12.81 2.07
CA MET A 18 1.71 -11.40 2.39
C MET A 18 0.49 -10.52 2.09
N ILE A 19 -0.19 -10.75 0.95
CA ILE A 19 -1.44 -10.06 0.61
C ILE A 19 -2.56 -10.38 1.59
N GLY A 20 -2.71 -11.66 1.98
CA GLY A 20 -3.73 -12.05 2.96
C GLY A 20 -3.42 -11.52 4.36
N PHE A 21 -2.14 -11.46 4.73
CA PHE A 21 -1.71 -10.86 5.99
C PHE A 21 -2.02 -9.37 6.04
N ASN A 22 -1.70 -8.63 4.98
CA ASN A 22 -2.00 -7.20 4.89
C ASN A 22 -3.51 -6.94 4.95
N GLU A 23 -4.31 -7.69 4.19
CA GLU A 23 -5.78 -7.60 4.24
C GLU A 23 -6.32 -7.79 5.66
N ARG A 24 -5.79 -8.75 6.40
CA ARG A 24 -6.23 -9.02 7.77
C ARG A 24 -5.79 -7.95 8.75
N HIS A 25 -4.63 -7.30 8.58
CA HIS A 25 -4.03 -6.48 9.64
C HIS A 25 -3.97 -4.98 9.35
N ALA A 26 -4.14 -4.56 8.10
CA ALA A 26 -4.27 -3.16 7.76
C ALA A 26 -5.48 -2.55 8.50
N ALA A 27 -5.38 -1.28 8.91
CA ALA A 27 -6.46 -0.59 9.62
C ALA A 27 -7.79 -0.63 8.85
N LEU A 28 -7.74 -0.53 7.52
CA LEU A 28 -8.91 -0.61 6.63
C LEU A 28 -9.40 -2.04 6.36
N ARG A 29 -8.70 -3.08 6.85
CA ARG A 29 -9.02 -4.50 6.67
C ARG A 29 -9.25 -4.91 5.21
N ARG A 30 -8.49 -4.30 4.30
CA ARG A 30 -8.47 -4.59 2.86
C ARG A 30 -7.13 -4.19 2.26
N ASN A 31 -6.79 -4.79 1.13
CA ASN A 31 -5.67 -4.33 0.31
C ASN A 31 -6.05 -3.06 -0.47
N VAL A 32 -5.02 -2.31 -0.84
CA VAL A 32 -5.17 -1.14 -1.71
C VAL A 32 -5.30 -1.56 -3.17
N THR A 33 -5.95 -0.72 -3.97
CA THR A 33 -6.03 -0.91 -5.43
C THR A 33 -5.03 -0.03 -6.17
N ILE A 34 -4.81 -0.33 -7.46
CA ILE A 34 -3.94 0.50 -8.31
C ILE A 34 -4.55 1.90 -8.54
N GLU A 35 -5.87 2.03 -8.51
CA GLU A 35 -6.58 3.30 -8.63
C GLU A 35 -6.31 4.19 -7.41
N GLU A 36 -6.29 3.63 -6.21
CA GLU A 36 -5.98 4.39 -4.99
C GLU A 36 -4.54 4.92 -4.99
N VAL A 37 -3.59 4.06 -5.39
CA VAL A 37 -2.19 4.47 -5.56
C VAL A 37 -2.04 5.50 -6.69
N GLY A 38 -2.72 5.29 -7.81
CA GLY A 38 -2.71 6.19 -8.96
C GLY A 38 -3.28 7.56 -8.64
N ASN A 39 -4.40 7.62 -7.90
CA ASN A 39 -5.02 8.88 -7.48
C ASN A 39 -4.10 9.66 -6.52
N ALA A 40 -3.47 8.98 -5.57
CA ALA A 40 -2.51 9.62 -4.66
C ALA A 40 -1.29 10.16 -5.43
N ALA A 41 -0.76 9.39 -6.38
CA ALA A 41 0.33 9.83 -7.24
C ALA A 41 -0.07 11.03 -8.12
N ALA A 42 -1.27 11.00 -8.71
CA ALA A 42 -1.80 12.10 -9.51
C ALA A 42 -1.95 13.39 -8.68
N PHE A 43 -2.45 13.27 -7.44
CA PHE A 43 -2.51 14.39 -6.50
C PHE A 43 -1.12 14.97 -6.21
N LEU A 44 -0.15 14.12 -5.85
CA LEU A 44 1.21 14.55 -5.52
C LEU A 44 1.96 15.17 -6.71
N CYS A 45 1.62 14.80 -7.94
CA CYS A 45 2.18 15.39 -9.15
C CYS A 45 1.42 16.63 -9.66
N SER A 46 0.37 17.08 -8.95
CA SER A 46 -0.46 18.23 -9.35
C SER A 46 -0.15 19.48 -8.54
N ASP A 47 -0.61 20.64 -9.04
CA ASP A 47 -0.50 21.92 -8.32
C ASP A 47 -1.20 21.92 -6.95
N LEU A 48 -2.16 21.01 -6.73
CA LEU A 48 -2.84 20.82 -5.46
C LEU A 48 -1.88 20.40 -4.34
N ALA A 49 -0.74 19.79 -4.69
CA ALA A 49 0.29 19.36 -3.77
C ALA A 49 1.52 20.29 -3.75
N SER A 50 1.39 21.54 -4.26
CA SER A 50 2.52 22.49 -4.39
C SER A 50 3.32 22.77 -3.11
N GLY A 51 2.73 22.54 -1.93
CA GLY A 51 3.41 22.68 -0.63
C GLY A 51 4.03 21.39 -0.07
N ILE A 52 3.91 20.25 -0.75
CA ILE A 52 4.33 18.94 -0.25
C ILE A 52 5.62 18.53 -0.97
N THR A 53 6.71 18.36 -0.22
CA THR A 53 8.01 17.94 -0.76
C THR A 53 8.79 17.12 0.26
N GLY A 54 9.68 16.23 -0.20
CA GLY A 54 10.50 15.36 0.65
C GLY A 54 9.71 14.33 1.47
N GLU A 55 8.44 14.09 1.11
CA GLU A 55 7.49 13.30 1.90
C GLU A 55 7.36 11.85 1.37
N ILE A 56 7.09 10.91 2.27
CA ILE A 56 6.77 9.52 1.94
C ILE A 56 5.30 9.27 2.33
N THR A 57 4.41 9.48 1.37
CA THR A 57 2.98 9.24 1.58
C THR A 57 2.66 7.74 1.52
N TYR A 58 2.22 7.18 2.65
CA TYR A 58 1.77 5.78 2.74
C TYR A 58 0.36 5.62 2.16
N VAL A 59 0.24 4.74 1.16
CA VAL A 59 -1.03 4.31 0.55
C VAL A 59 -1.12 2.81 0.68
N ASP A 60 -1.48 2.33 1.87
CA ASP A 60 -1.35 0.90 2.24
C ASP A 60 -2.50 0.38 3.11
N GLY A 61 -3.61 1.13 3.19
CA GLY A 61 -4.73 0.78 4.06
C GLY A 61 -4.43 0.97 5.55
N GLY A 62 -3.39 1.73 5.88
CA GLY A 62 -2.96 1.99 7.26
C GLY A 62 -2.16 0.85 7.87
N MET A 63 -1.52 0.00 7.06
CA MET A 63 -0.69 -1.09 7.55
C MET A 63 0.57 -0.58 8.28
N ASN A 64 1.18 0.51 7.79
CA ASN A 64 2.37 1.12 8.38
C ASN A 64 2.21 1.57 9.85
N ILE A 65 0.99 1.82 10.30
CA ILE A 65 0.70 2.29 11.67
C ILE A 65 0.13 1.19 12.58
N THR A 66 -0.04 -0.03 12.08
CA THR A 66 -0.51 -1.14 12.92
C THR A 66 0.68 -1.98 13.44
N ALA A 67 0.52 -2.55 14.63
CA ALA A 67 1.37 -3.63 15.10
C ALA A 67 0.72 -4.96 14.69
N ALA A 68 1.26 -5.61 13.66
CA ALA A 68 0.75 -6.88 13.18
C ALA A 68 1.60 -8.06 13.69
N GLY A 69 0.94 -9.20 13.91
CA GLY A 69 1.57 -10.44 14.43
C GLY A 69 2.42 -11.16 13.38
N GLN A 70 2.70 -12.45 13.60
CA GLN A 70 3.45 -13.25 12.62
C GLN A 70 2.62 -13.53 11.36
N ILE A 71 3.30 -13.56 10.21
CA ILE A 71 2.75 -14.04 8.94
C ILE A 71 2.76 -15.57 9.02
N ASP A 72 1.57 -16.19 9.08
CA ASP A 72 1.40 -17.65 9.01
C ASP A 72 1.65 -18.19 7.58
#